data_AF-A0A5B7AIA8-F1
#
_entry.id   AF-A0A5B7AIA8-F1
#
_cell.length_a   1.000
_cell.length_b   1.000
_cell.length_c   1.000
_cell.angle_alpha   90.00
_cell.angle_beta   90.00
_cell.angle_gamma   90.00
#
_symmetry.space_group_name_H-M   'P 1'
#
loop_
_entity.id
_entity.type
_entity.pdbx_description
1 polymer ?
#
loop_
_entity_poly.entity_id
_entity_poly.type
_entity_poly.pdbx_seq_one_letter_code
_entity_poly.pdbx_strand_id
1 'polypeptide(L)'
;YTHSSALSMAAASAITQNFLFSIPNHPHSGIFPQSCLNFLKNSNRNPLKIKPVAFNGVRIFHRPNFGEPSQLFRVVGSNSKFLQLSPHKTHSTRITPVKSMGSEGSTTSTGLQSVFGVLHLTVSLGIILAVDKFLKNAFIAAAIKFPSALFGMFCIFTILLILDATVPAMATSLMKFFEPALMFIQRWLPLFYVPSLVVLPLAVKDIPAASGVKIGFILVGGWLASLSVAGFTAIAVRKMVKTEMMAAEPMAKPAPFSPLEVWTWSGIFLLSFAAAYVYPIALGTSARTCLPFLLASTVLGYMVGSGLPSDVKKVFHPIICCTLAADLAALAFGYLSGSGINPVLGYYLTKVSSNPGAGDILMGFLGSVILSFAFSMFKQRKLVKRHAAEIFTSVIISTIFSLYSTALIGRLVGLEPDLTVSILPRCITVALALNIVSLFEGANSSLTAAVVVLTGLVGANFVQAMLDKLHFRDPIARGIATASSAHGLGTAALSAKEPEALPFCAIAYALTGIFGSLICSIPAVRQSLLAVVG
;
A
#
# COMPACT_ATOMS: atom_id res chain seq x y z
N TYR A 1 6.86 33.21 45.07
CA TYR A 1 5.94 34.19 45.67
C TYR A 1 4.54 33.61 45.72
N THR A 2 3.78 33.91 46.77
CA THR A 2 2.58 33.18 47.20
C THR A 2 1.38 34.09 47.34
N HIS A 3 0.23 33.72 46.74
CA HIS A 3 -1.16 34.10 47.06
C HIS A 3 -2.08 33.38 46.05
N SER A 4 -3.31 32.97 46.33
CA SER A 4 -4.03 32.86 47.62
C SER A 4 -5.05 31.70 47.55
N SER A 5 -5.72 31.38 48.66
CA SER A 5 -6.44 30.11 48.85
C SER A 5 -7.99 30.17 48.77
N ALA A 6 -8.57 29.08 48.25
CA ALA A 6 -9.79 28.38 48.69
C ALA A 6 -11.12 29.15 48.97
N LEU A 7 -12.15 28.81 48.18
CA LEU A 7 -13.59 28.72 48.49
C LEU A 7 -14.27 28.05 47.25
N SER A 8 -15.29 27.19 47.32
CA SER A 8 -16.06 26.62 48.45
C SER A 8 -16.36 25.13 48.19
N MET A 9 -16.70 24.39 49.25
CA MET A 9 -17.31 23.05 49.15
C MET A 9 -18.81 23.10 48.78
N ALA A 10 -19.37 21.90 48.50
CA ALA A 10 -20.73 21.41 48.79
C ALA A 10 -21.63 21.04 47.59
N ALA A 11 -21.56 19.77 47.16
CA ALA A 11 -22.67 19.01 46.54
C ALA A 11 -22.30 17.51 46.43
N ALA A 12 -22.53 16.73 47.49
CA ALA A 12 -22.33 15.28 47.47
C ALA A 12 -23.33 14.57 48.41
N SER A 13 -23.69 13.33 48.08
CA SER A 13 -24.84 12.57 48.61
C SER A 13 -26.20 13.15 48.17
N ALA A 14 -27.26 12.36 47.96
CA ALA A 14 -27.37 10.90 48.02
C ALA A 14 -28.39 10.37 46.98
N ILE A 15 -28.21 9.12 46.54
CA ILE A 15 -29.25 8.10 46.35
C ILE A 15 -28.53 6.77 46.14
N THR A 16 -28.77 5.81 47.04
CA THR A 16 -28.24 4.45 46.94
C THR A 16 -29.32 3.46 47.38
N GLN A 17 -29.89 2.74 46.43
CA GLN A 17 -30.63 1.50 46.66
C GLN A 17 -30.16 0.52 45.58
N ASN A 18 -29.35 -0.47 45.94
CA ASN A 18 -29.77 -1.77 46.49
C ASN A 18 -30.73 -2.52 45.56
N PHE A 19 -30.17 -3.40 44.74
CA PHE A 19 -30.66 -4.78 44.69
C PHE A 19 -29.49 -5.75 44.53
N LEU A 20 -29.32 -6.59 45.54
CA LEU A 20 -28.39 -7.71 45.58
C LEU A 20 -29.25 -8.98 45.65
N PHE A 21 -28.96 -10.00 44.86
CA PHE A 21 -29.57 -11.32 45.02
C PHE A 21 -28.55 -12.44 44.88
N SER A 22 -28.68 -13.44 45.75
CA SER A 22 -27.62 -14.41 46.05
C SER A 22 -27.68 -15.67 45.20
N ILE A 23 -26.51 -16.32 45.09
CA ILE A 23 -26.35 -17.70 44.60
C ILE A 23 -26.87 -18.70 45.66
N PRO A 24 -27.57 -19.77 45.25
CA PRO A 24 -27.59 -21.04 45.95
C PRO A 24 -26.79 -22.13 45.19
N ASN A 25 -26.26 -23.12 45.92
CA ASN A 25 -25.42 -24.21 45.40
C ASN A 25 -26.11 -25.60 45.54
N HIS A 26 -25.53 -26.61 44.88
CA HIS A 26 -25.81 -28.06 44.98
C HIS A 26 -27.07 -28.61 44.25
N PRO A 27 -27.18 -29.94 43.99
CA PRO A 27 -26.24 -30.67 43.12
C PRO A 27 -26.89 -31.74 42.20
N HIS A 28 -26.06 -32.28 41.27
CA HIS A 28 -26.18 -33.58 40.58
C HIS A 28 -27.28 -33.86 39.52
N SER A 29 -26.81 -34.60 38.49
CA SER A 29 -27.52 -35.50 37.56
C SER A 29 -28.31 -34.92 36.37
N GLY A 30 -28.06 -35.49 35.18
CA GLY A 30 -29.10 -35.72 34.17
C GLY A 30 -29.00 -35.01 32.81
N ILE A 31 -28.64 -35.80 31.79
CA ILE A 31 -29.14 -35.72 30.38
C ILE A 31 -28.40 -34.76 29.40
N PHE A 32 -27.93 -35.37 28.29
CA PHE A 32 -27.41 -34.75 27.06
C PHE A 32 -28.50 -34.71 25.96
N PRO A 33 -28.36 -33.85 24.94
CA PRO A 33 -27.93 -34.35 23.62
C PRO A 33 -26.74 -33.53 23.07
N GLN A 34 -25.63 -34.07 22.56
CA GLN A 34 -25.36 -35.23 21.67
C GLN A 34 -25.52 -34.94 20.17
N SER A 35 -24.78 -33.93 19.66
CA SER A 35 -24.72 -33.61 18.22
C SER A 35 -23.35 -33.10 17.71
N CYS A 36 -22.21 -33.46 18.33
CA CYS A 36 -20.89 -32.99 17.85
C CYS A 36 -19.69 -33.95 18.02
N LEU A 37 -19.89 -35.27 18.22
CA LEU A 37 -18.78 -36.20 18.57
C LEU A 37 -18.56 -37.40 17.63
N ASN A 38 -19.15 -37.42 16.42
CA ASN A 38 -19.07 -38.57 15.50
C ASN A 38 -18.12 -38.42 14.30
N PHE A 39 -17.38 -37.31 14.15
CA PHE A 39 -16.56 -37.05 12.95
C PHE A 39 -15.07 -37.39 13.07
N LEU A 40 -14.64 -38.07 14.14
CA LEU A 40 -13.21 -38.38 14.40
C LEU A 40 -12.93 -39.87 14.66
N LYS A 41 -13.80 -40.78 14.20
CA LYS A 41 -13.60 -42.22 14.45
C LYS A 41 -14.05 -43.18 13.34
N ASN A 42 -13.79 -42.86 12.07
CA ASN A 42 -13.68 -43.93 11.05
C ASN A 42 -12.84 -43.54 9.82
N SER A 43 -11.70 -44.21 9.61
CA SER A 43 -11.12 -44.61 8.32
C SER A 43 -9.61 -44.87 8.47
N ASN A 44 -9.21 -46.15 8.49
CA ASN A 44 -7.87 -46.59 8.09
C ASN A 44 -7.91 -48.10 7.77
N ARG A 45 -6.99 -48.58 6.91
CA ARG A 45 -6.95 -49.90 6.25
C ARG A 45 -8.02 -50.06 5.15
N ASN A 46 -7.74 -50.62 3.96
CA ASN A 46 -6.54 -51.35 3.50
C ASN A 46 -6.19 -51.04 2.01
N PRO A 47 -5.04 -51.51 1.46
CA PRO A 47 -4.31 -50.79 0.40
C PRO A 47 -4.53 -51.28 -1.05
N LEU A 48 -4.11 -50.44 -2.02
CA LEU A 48 -3.97 -50.80 -3.43
C LEU A 48 -2.52 -50.69 -3.94
N LYS A 49 -1.94 -51.88 -4.08
CA LYS A 49 -0.73 -52.32 -4.81
C LYS A 49 -0.01 -51.29 -5.72
N ILE A 50 1.26 -51.03 -5.41
CA ILE A 50 2.30 -50.68 -6.39
C ILE A 50 2.78 -51.98 -7.07
N LYS A 51 3.00 -51.96 -8.40
CA LYS A 51 3.91 -52.88 -9.10
C LYS A 51 4.63 -52.15 -10.26
N PRO A 52 5.81 -52.63 -10.70
CA PRO A 52 6.78 -51.79 -11.42
C PRO A 52 6.74 -51.92 -12.94
N VAL A 53 7.38 -50.96 -13.62
CA VAL A 53 7.94 -51.12 -14.97
C VAL A 53 9.46 -50.91 -14.85
N ALA A 54 10.24 -51.72 -15.55
CA ALA A 54 11.66 -51.91 -15.28
C ALA A 54 12.59 -50.94 -16.04
N PHE A 55 13.78 -50.74 -15.49
CA PHE A 55 14.95 -50.30 -16.26
C PHE A 55 15.25 -51.33 -17.36
N ASN A 56 15.54 -50.87 -18.57
CA ASN A 56 16.36 -51.61 -19.51
C ASN A 56 17.13 -50.60 -20.38
N GLY A 57 18.44 -50.77 -20.51
CA GLY A 57 19.30 -49.80 -21.17
C GLY A 57 20.39 -50.47 -22.00
N VAL A 58 20.52 -50.06 -23.25
CA VAL A 58 21.61 -50.45 -24.15
C VAL A 58 22.13 -49.19 -24.85
N ARG A 59 23.45 -49.08 -24.98
CA ARG A 59 24.13 -47.96 -25.65
C ARG A 59 24.14 -48.16 -27.17
N ILE A 60 24.41 -47.09 -27.93
CA ILE A 60 25.47 -47.08 -28.94
C ILE A 60 25.89 -45.63 -29.25
N PHE A 61 27.12 -45.45 -29.72
CA PHE A 61 27.77 -44.17 -30.00
C PHE A 61 27.38 -43.61 -31.38
N HIS A 62 27.28 -42.29 -31.53
CA HIS A 62 28.36 -41.51 -32.15
C HIS A 62 28.23 -39.99 -31.95
N ARG A 63 29.34 -39.29 -32.20
CA ARG A 63 29.56 -37.83 -32.07
C ARG A 63 30.62 -37.44 -33.13
N PRO A 64 30.85 -36.14 -33.40
CA PRO A 64 30.01 -35.19 -34.15
C PRO A 64 30.62 -34.87 -35.54
N ASN A 65 30.13 -33.85 -36.25
CA ASN A 65 31.05 -32.89 -36.90
C ASN A 65 30.42 -31.50 -37.16
N PHE A 66 31.28 -30.50 -37.35
CA PHE A 66 30.96 -29.11 -37.72
C PHE A 66 31.24 -28.88 -39.22
N GLY A 67 30.61 -27.87 -39.85
CA GLY A 67 31.04 -27.38 -41.18
C GLY A 67 30.01 -26.60 -42.00
N GLU A 68 30.14 -25.26 -41.99
CA GLU A 68 29.74 -24.38 -43.12
C GLU A 68 30.86 -24.39 -44.21
N PRO A 69 30.72 -23.83 -45.45
CA PRO A 69 29.97 -22.62 -45.80
C PRO A 69 29.34 -22.48 -47.23
N SER A 70 28.83 -21.27 -47.52
CA SER A 70 28.86 -20.52 -48.81
C SER A 70 27.80 -20.66 -49.93
N GLN A 71 26.97 -19.61 -50.03
CA GLN A 71 26.51 -18.79 -51.21
C GLN A 71 26.05 -19.36 -52.58
N LEU A 72 24.90 -18.82 -53.05
CA LEU A 72 24.44 -18.42 -54.42
C LEU A 72 24.71 -19.36 -55.64
N PHE A 73 23.80 -19.54 -56.63
CA PHE A 73 23.11 -18.51 -57.42
C PHE A 73 21.97 -19.09 -58.34
N ARG A 74 21.00 -18.24 -58.72
CA ARG A 74 20.23 -18.21 -60.01
C ARG A 74 19.12 -19.24 -60.30
N VAL A 75 18.01 -18.73 -60.87
CA VAL A 75 16.90 -19.43 -61.55
C VAL A 75 16.57 -18.66 -62.85
N VAL A 76 16.01 -19.32 -63.88
CA VAL A 76 15.82 -18.74 -65.24
C VAL A 76 14.43 -19.06 -65.84
N GLY A 77 13.68 -18.01 -66.21
CA GLY A 77 12.73 -17.95 -67.34
C GLY A 77 11.45 -18.81 -67.30
N SER A 78 10.49 -18.69 -68.24
CA SER A 78 10.13 -17.55 -69.14
C SER A 78 8.76 -17.83 -69.81
N ASN A 79 8.17 -16.81 -70.47
CA ASN A 79 7.07 -16.84 -71.46
C ASN A 79 5.61 -16.79 -70.93
N SER A 80 4.62 -16.22 -71.64
CA SER A 80 4.59 -15.11 -72.64
C SER A 80 3.14 -14.73 -73.03
N LYS A 81 2.87 -13.42 -73.25
CA LYS A 81 1.86 -12.75 -74.14
C LYS A 81 0.51 -13.47 -74.45
N PHE A 82 -0.67 -12.81 -74.47
CA PHE A 82 -1.01 -11.39 -74.65
C PHE A 82 -2.34 -11.07 -73.87
N LEU A 83 -3.27 -10.13 -74.14
CA LEU A 83 -3.51 -9.16 -75.22
C LEU A 83 -4.03 -7.80 -74.64
N GLN A 84 -5.26 -7.34 -74.94
CA GLN A 84 -5.82 -6.04 -74.50
C GLN A 84 -7.36 -6.08 -74.32
N LEU A 85 -7.90 -5.43 -73.28
CA LEU A 85 -8.74 -4.20 -73.39
C LEU A 85 -9.00 -3.56 -72.00
N SER A 86 -9.41 -2.29 -71.97
CA SER A 86 -9.81 -1.51 -70.77
C SER A 86 -10.60 -0.29 -71.23
N PRO A 87 -11.64 0.18 -70.51
CA PRO A 87 -11.53 0.86 -69.20
C PRO A 87 -12.54 0.31 -68.15
N HIS A 88 -12.72 0.82 -66.92
CA HIS A 88 -12.50 2.18 -66.39
C HIS A 88 -12.46 2.18 -64.84
N LYS A 89 -11.63 3.04 -64.20
CA LYS A 89 -11.76 3.61 -62.82
C LYS A 89 -11.93 2.65 -61.61
N THR A 90 -11.24 2.81 -60.47
CA THR A 90 -10.10 3.66 -60.07
C THR A 90 -9.54 3.15 -58.74
N HIS A 91 -8.23 2.93 -58.65
CA HIS A 91 -7.42 3.16 -57.43
C HIS A 91 -5.95 3.15 -57.84
N SER A 92 -5.16 4.14 -57.38
CA SER A 92 -3.73 4.22 -57.69
C SER A 92 -2.95 4.68 -56.46
N THR A 93 -2.28 3.73 -55.82
CA THR A 93 -1.20 4.00 -54.86
C THR A 93 0.04 4.45 -55.63
N ARG A 94 0.55 5.65 -55.36
CA ARG A 94 1.80 6.13 -55.99
C ARG A 94 2.84 6.57 -54.96
N ILE A 95 3.92 5.81 -54.88
CA ILE A 95 5.16 6.15 -54.18
C ILE A 95 6.04 6.97 -55.13
N THR A 96 6.62 8.08 -54.66
CA THR A 96 7.86 8.73 -55.15
C THR A 96 8.11 10.03 -54.36
N PRO A 97 9.35 10.52 -54.18
CA PRO A 97 10.62 9.79 -54.06
C PRO A 97 11.45 10.25 -52.84
N VAL A 98 12.62 9.62 -52.62
CA VAL A 98 13.62 10.11 -51.65
C VAL A 98 14.39 11.30 -52.22
N LYS A 99 14.68 12.31 -51.39
CA LYS A 99 15.76 13.29 -51.61
C LYS A 99 16.64 13.32 -50.36
N SER A 100 17.96 13.25 -50.54
CA SER A 100 18.94 13.18 -49.47
C SER A 100 19.73 14.49 -49.29
N MET A 101 20.48 14.52 -48.18
CA MET A 101 21.62 15.38 -47.87
C MET A 101 21.32 16.75 -47.23
N GLY A 102 21.91 16.95 -46.05
CA GLY A 102 21.71 18.07 -45.13
C GLY A 102 22.15 17.64 -43.73
N SER A 103 23.44 17.80 -43.40
CA SER A 103 24.07 17.22 -42.21
C SER A 103 24.27 18.29 -41.11
N GLU A 104 23.26 18.50 -40.27
CA GLU A 104 23.37 19.42 -39.12
C GLU A 104 22.67 18.87 -37.85
N GLY A 105 23.34 18.98 -36.69
CA GLY A 105 22.68 19.24 -35.40
C GLY A 105 21.99 18.12 -34.62
N SER A 106 22.29 16.83 -34.81
CA SER A 106 21.56 15.71 -34.17
C SER A 106 21.81 15.46 -32.66
N THR A 107 22.08 16.51 -31.87
CA THR A 107 22.43 16.39 -30.43
C THR A 107 21.64 17.29 -29.46
N THR A 108 20.80 18.20 -29.94
CA THR A 108 20.13 19.21 -29.08
C THR A 108 18.67 18.90 -28.70
N SER A 109 17.99 17.98 -29.42
CA SER A 109 16.55 17.74 -29.27
C SER A 109 16.15 16.95 -28.02
N THR A 110 17.00 16.05 -27.54
CA THR A 110 16.74 15.20 -26.36
C THR A 110 16.81 15.96 -25.04
N GLY A 111 17.73 16.93 -24.93
CA GLY A 111 17.89 17.75 -23.73
C GLY A 111 16.65 18.59 -23.42
N LEU A 112 16.09 19.27 -24.43
CA LEU A 112 14.95 20.17 -24.24
C LEU A 112 13.68 19.43 -23.79
N GLN A 113 13.43 18.24 -24.34
CA GLN A 113 12.29 17.39 -23.95
C GLN A 113 12.44 16.87 -22.51
N SER A 114 13.66 16.49 -22.11
CA SER A 114 13.96 16.07 -20.73
C SER A 114 13.72 17.22 -19.74
N VAL A 115 14.23 18.42 -20.02
CA VAL A 115 14.02 19.62 -19.18
C VAL A 115 12.54 19.97 -19.05
N PHE A 116 11.77 19.92 -20.15
CA PHE A 116 10.33 20.18 -20.09
C PHE A 116 9.58 19.13 -19.25
N GLY A 117 9.95 17.85 -19.36
CA GLY A 117 9.39 16.78 -18.54
C GLY A 117 9.67 16.94 -17.05
N VAL A 118 10.91 17.29 -16.68
CA VAL A 118 11.29 17.57 -15.28
C VAL A 118 10.58 18.81 -14.76
N LEU A 119 10.49 19.89 -15.54
CA LEU A 119 9.77 21.11 -15.15
C LEU A 119 8.27 20.83 -14.94
N HIS A 120 7.64 20.09 -15.84
CA HIS A 120 6.22 19.74 -15.72
C HIS A 120 5.94 18.83 -14.50
N LEU A 121 6.85 17.90 -14.18
CA LEU A 121 6.81 17.15 -12.92
C LEU A 121 6.94 18.06 -11.70
N THR A 122 7.93 18.96 -11.66
CA THR A 122 8.15 19.86 -10.52
C THR A 122 6.95 20.80 -10.30
N VAL A 123 6.35 21.34 -11.36
CA VAL A 123 5.16 22.20 -11.26
C VAL A 123 3.93 21.41 -10.80
N SER A 124 3.61 20.28 -11.44
CA SER A 124 2.43 19.48 -11.07
C SER A 124 2.52 18.90 -9.66
N LEU A 125 3.69 18.41 -9.25
CA LEU A 125 3.92 17.91 -7.89
C LEU A 125 3.95 19.04 -6.85
N GLY A 126 4.55 20.18 -7.20
CA GLY A 126 4.57 21.39 -6.37
C GLY A 126 3.17 21.93 -6.08
N ILE A 127 2.26 21.87 -7.05
CA ILE A 127 0.84 22.25 -6.86
C ILE A 127 0.14 21.30 -5.88
N ILE A 128 0.33 19.97 -5.98
CA ILE A 128 -0.28 19.02 -5.02
C ILE A 128 0.24 19.28 -3.61
N LEU A 129 1.56 19.46 -3.43
CA LEU A 129 2.19 19.79 -2.15
C LEU A 129 1.71 21.15 -1.59
N ALA A 130 1.52 22.15 -2.45
CA ALA A 130 1.02 23.47 -2.05
C ALA A 130 -0.45 23.40 -1.59
N VAL A 131 -1.29 22.64 -2.28
CA VAL A 131 -2.70 22.40 -1.89
C VAL A 131 -2.77 21.67 -0.55
N ASP A 132 -1.98 20.61 -0.35
CA ASP A 132 -1.91 19.87 0.91
C ASP A 132 -1.50 20.78 2.09
N LYS A 133 -0.42 21.55 1.91
CA LYS A 133 0.08 22.50 2.92
C LYS A 133 -0.93 23.62 3.20
N PHE A 134 -1.59 24.16 2.18
CA PHE A 134 -2.63 25.19 2.32
C PHE A 134 -3.83 24.65 3.10
N LEU A 135 -4.37 23.49 2.72
CA LEU A 135 -5.50 22.85 3.40
C LEU A 135 -5.16 22.51 4.86
N LYS A 136 -3.95 22.00 5.13
CA LYS A 136 -3.47 21.73 6.49
C LYS A 136 -3.44 23.01 7.34
N ASN A 137 -2.89 24.10 6.81
CA ASN A 137 -2.85 25.39 7.52
C ASN A 137 -4.26 25.95 7.77
N ALA A 138 -5.15 25.89 6.77
CA ALA A 138 -6.53 26.37 6.88
C ALA A 138 -7.35 25.58 7.92
N PHE A 139 -7.19 24.25 7.96
CA PHE A 139 -7.87 23.40 8.93
C PHE A 139 -7.37 23.62 10.36
N ILE A 140 -6.07 23.85 10.55
CA ILE A 140 -5.50 24.22 11.85
C ILE A 140 -6.05 25.58 12.30
N ALA A 141 -6.07 26.59 11.42
CA ALA A 141 -6.62 27.91 11.72
C ALA A 141 -8.13 27.88 12.05
N ALA A 142 -8.89 26.97 11.43
CA ALA A 142 -10.31 26.76 11.70
C ALA A 142 -10.59 25.75 12.84
N ALA A 143 -9.55 25.26 13.55
CA ALA A 143 -9.63 24.23 14.59
C ALA A 143 -10.34 22.91 14.18
N ILE A 144 -10.38 22.60 12.88
CA ILE A 144 -11.10 21.45 12.34
C ILE A 144 -10.30 20.17 12.58
N LYS A 145 -10.78 19.30 13.48
CA LYS A 145 -10.18 17.98 13.81
C LYS A 145 -10.31 16.91 12.70
N PHE A 146 -10.78 17.25 11.51
CA PHE A 146 -10.90 16.33 10.37
C PHE A 146 -9.62 16.35 9.51
N PRO A 147 -9.14 15.23 8.93
CA PRO A 147 -7.94 15.24 8.10
C PRO A 147 -8.10 16.07 6.82
N SER A 148 -7.41 17.21 6.76
CA SER A 148 -7.47 18.19 5.65
C SER A 148 -7.20 17.60 4.26
N ALA A 149 -6.27 16.65 4.16
CA ALA A 149 -5.95 15.97 2.90
C ALA A 149 -7.13 15.12 2.36
N LEU A 150 -7.99 14.55 3.22
CA LEU A 150 -9.20 13.85 2.78
C LEU A 150 -10.23 14.82 2.21
N PHE A 151 -10.40 15.99 2.85
CA PHE A 151 -11.27 17.04 2.34
C PHE A 151 -10.80 17.50 0.95
N GLY A 152 -9.50 17.77 0.79
CA GLY A 152 -8.90 18.10 -0.51
C GLY A 152 -9.12 17.01 -1.56
N MET A 153 -8.97 15.73 -1.20
CA MET A 153 -9.24 14.60 -2.08
C MET A 153 -10.70 14.58 -2.56
N PHE A 154 -11.67 14.78 -1.66
CA PHE A 154 -13.09 14.87 -2.03
C PHE A 154 -13.39 16.10 -2.89
N CYS A 155 -12.80 17.26 -2.61
CA CYS A 155 -12.92 18.44 -3.45
C CYS A 155 -12.38 18.21 -4.87
N ILE A 156 -11.16 17.66 -5.01
CA ILE A 156 -10.55 17.35 -6.31
C ILE A 156 -11.41 16.34 -7.08
N PHE A 157 -11.89 15.27 -6.43
CA PHE A 157 -12.76 14.27 -7.06
C PHE A 157 -14.09 14.88 -7.53
N THR A 158 -14.69 15.74 -6.72
CA THR A 158 -15.95 16.43 -7.05
C THR A 158 -15.76 17.41 -8.22
N ILE A 159 -14.67 18.19 -8.23
CA ILE A 159 -14.31 19.08 -9.34
C ILE A 159 -14.10 18.27 -10.62
N LEU A 160 -13.37 17.15 -10.56
CA LEU A 160 -13.17 16.27 -11.72
C LEU A 160 -14.51 15.70 -12.25
N LEU A 161 -15.44 15.30 -11.38
CA LEU A 161 -16.78 14.85 -11.78
C LEU A 161 -17.62 15.97 -12.43
N ILE A 162 -17.58 17.19 -11.88
CA ILE A 162 -18.28 18.35 -12.45
C ILE A 162 -17.70 18.68 -13.83
N LEU A 163 -16.37 18.67 -13.99
CA LEU A 163 -15.71 18.86 -15.28
C LEU A 163 -16.03 17.74 -16.28
N ASP A 164 -16.12 16.48 -15.84
CA ASP A 164 -16.49 15.35 -16.70
C ASP A 164 -17.95 15.41 -17.19
N ALA A 165 -18.83 16.02 -16.40
CA ALA A 165 -20.24 16.24 -16.76
C ALA A 165 -20.47 17.49 -17.63
N THR A 166 -19.62 18.52 -17.50
CA THR A 166 -19.81 19.82 -18.17
C THR A 166 -18.89 20.03 -19.38
N VAL A 167 -17.60 19.72 -19.25
CA VAL A 167 -16.57 19.89 -20.29
C VAL A 167 -15.55 18.74 -20.22
N PRO A 168 -15.86 17.54 -20.76
CA PRO A 168 -15.01 16.35 -20.62
C PRO A 168 -13.55 16.53 -21.08
N ALA A 169 -13.31 17.44 -22.03
CA ALA A 169 -11.99 17.84 -22.49
C ALA A 169 -11.14 18.48 -21.36
N MET A 170 -11.76 19.28 -20.49
CA MET A 170 -11.08 19.92 -19.35
C MET A 170 -10.74 18.90 -18.25
N ALA A 171 -11.64 17.96 -17.95
CA ALA A 171 -11.34 16.86 -17.04
C ALA A 171 -10.16 16.00 -17.56
N THR A 172 -10.15 15.72 -18.86
CA THR A 172 -9.06 14.98 -19.53
C THR A 172 -7.74 15.76 -19.52
N SER A 173 -7.80 17.08 -19.74
CA SER A 173 -6.62 17.97 -19.68
C SER A 173 -6.03 18.02 -18.27
N LEU A 174 -6.88 18.19 -17.25
CA LEU A 174 -6.46 18.24 -15.84
C LEU A 174 -5.83 16.91 -15.38
N MET A 175 -6.38 15.77 -15.81
CA MET A 175 -5.77 14.46 -15.58
C MET A 175 -4.37 14.33 -16.20
N LYS A 176 -4.18 14.80 -17.44
CA LYS A 176 -2.88 14.78 -18.14
C LYS A 176 -1.85 15.72 -17.52
N PHE A 177 -2.29 16.89 -17.03
CA PHE A 177 -1.41 17.85 -16.35
C PHE A 177 -0.81 17.26 -15.06
N PHE A 178 -1.62 16.57 -14.25
CA PHE A 178 -1.13 15.93 -13.02
C PHE A 178 -0.48 14.56 -13.24
N GLU A 179 -0.58 13.95 -14.43
CA GLU A 179 -0.08 12.60 -14.72
C GLU A 179 1.40 12.36 -14.30
N PRO A 180 2.37 13.28 -14.50
CA PRO A 180 3.74 13.08 -14.03
C PRO A 180 3.83 13.02 -12.50
N ALA A 181 3.14 13.91 -11.78
CA ALA A 181 3.10 13.92 -10.33
C ALA A 181 2.40 12.68 -9.77
N LEU A 182 1.31 12.21 -10.41
CA LEU A 182 0.64 10.96 -10.05
C LEU A 182 1.56 9.75 -10.26
N MET A 183 2.28 9.68 -11.37
CA MET A 183 3.26 8.62 -11.64
C MET A 183 4.45 8.66 -10.67
N PHE A 184 4.94 9.85 -10.30
CA PHE A 184 5.96 10.02 -9.26
C PHE A 184 5.46 9.55 -7.90
N ILE A 185 4.28 10.01 -7.46
CA ILE A 185 3.67 9.62 -6.19
C ILE A 185 3.44 8.11 -6.16
N GLN A 186 2.95 7.49 -7.23
CA GLN A 186 2.78 6.04 -7.33
C GLN A 186 4.11 5.27 -7.32
N ARG A 187 5.16 5.78 -7.99
CA ARG A 187 6.50 5.15 -7.99
C ARG A 187 7.15 5.18 -6.61
N TRP A 188 6.93 6.22 -5.81
CA TRP A 188 7.56 6.40 -4.50
C TRP A 188 6.64 6.12 -3.31
N LEU A 189 5.36 5.78 -3.53
CA LEU A 189 4.33 5.57 -2.51
C LEU A 189 4.79 4.71 -1.31
N PRO A 190 5.50 3.58 -1.48
CA PRO A 190 5.96 2.78 -0.35
C PRO A 190 7.00 3.48 0.53
N LEU A 191 7.81 4.37 -0.05
CA LEU A 191 8.89 5.07 0.64
C LEU A 191 8.36 6.10 1.64
N PHE A 192 7.27 6.80 1.31
CA PHE A 192 6.76 7.92 2.12
C PHE A 192 6.28 7.52 3.53
N TYR A 193 6.00 6.23 3.77
CA TYR A 193 5.56 5.71 5.08
C TYR A 193 6.51 4.68 5.71
N VAL A 194 7.63 4.34 5.05
CA VAL A 194 8.77 3.65 5.69
C VAL A 194 9.25 4.34 6.98
N PRO A 195 9.22 5.67 7.15
CA PRO A 195 9.78 6.31 8.34
C PRO A 195 9.29 5.79 9.68
N SER A 196 8.01 5.41 9.77
CA SER A 196 7.41 4.84 10.97
C SER A 196 7.90 3.42 11.30
N LEU A 197 8.53 2.73 10.34
CA LEU A 197 9.19 1.43 10.52
C LEU A 197 10.65 1.59 10.96
N VAL A 198 11.36 2.60 10.43
CA VAL A 198 12.77 2.90 10.79
C VAL A 198 12.89 3.26 12.26
N VAL A 199 11.94 4.02 12.81
CA VAL A 199 11.87 4.27 14.26
C VAL A 199 11.08 3.23 15.05
N LEU A 200 10.76 2.07 14.46
CA LEU A 200 10.08 0.99 15.18
C LEU A 200 10.91 0.45 16.35
N PRO A 201 12.24 0.22 16.25
CA PRO A 201 13.05 -0.24 17.38
C PRO A 201 12.96 0.71 18.59
N LEU A 202 12.96 2.03 18.36
CA LEU A 202 12.73 3.03 19.41
C LEU A 202 11.34 2.95 20.03
N ALA A 203 10.32 2.63 19.23
CA ALA A 203 8.91 2.69 19.61
C ALA A 203 8.35 1.38 20.18
N VAL A 204 9.10 0.27 20.12
CA VAL A 204 8.71 -1.03 20.71
C VAL A 204 9.63 -1.52 21.82
N LYS A 205 10.77 -0.85 22.08
CA LYS A 205 11.75 -1.23 23.12
C LYS A 205 11.11 -1.42 24.52
N ASP A 206 10.08 -0.64 24.82
CA ASP A 206 9.38 -0.62 26.12
C ASP A 206 8.13 -1.52 26.13
N ILE A 207 7.75 -2.12 24.99
CA ILE A 207 6.55 -2.95 24.87
C ILE A 207 6.85 -4.38 25.38
N PRO A 208 6.12 -4.90 26.37
CA PRO A 208 6.32 -6.28 26.85
C PRO A 208 6.11 -7.31 25.74
N ALA A 209 6.98 -8.33 25.68
CA ALA A 209 6.90 -9.39 24.66
C ALA A 209 5.51 -10.10 24.62
N ALA A 210 4.85 -10.21 25.77
CA ALA A 210 3.48 -10.73 25.87
C ALA A 210 2.47 -9.87 25.09
N SER A 211 2.59 -8.53 25.11
CA SER A 211 1.78 -7.62 24.28
C SER A 211 2.10 -7.80 22.79
N GLY A 212 3.36 -8.03 22.43
CA GLY A 212 3.76 -8.40 21.07
C GLY A 212 3.06 -9.67 20.55
N VAL A 213 2.97 -10.72 21.37
CA VAL A 213 2.24 -11.96 21.04
C VAL A 213 0.73 -11.69 20.87
N LYS A 214 0.12 -10.90 21.76
CA LYS A 214 -1.30 -10.48 21.65
C LYS A 214 -1.56 -9.73 20.33
N ILE A 215 -0.69 -8.78 19.97
CA ILE A 215 -0.76 -8.04 18.72
C ILE A 215 -0.63 -8.98 17.51
N GLY A 216 0.32 -9.93 17.54
CA GLY A 216 0.48 -10.93 16.48
C GLY A 216 -0.75 -11.84 16.28
N PHE A 217 -1.40 -12.26 17.38
CA PHE A 217 -2.65 -13.01 17.33
C PHE A 217 -3.79 -12.21 16.72
N ILE A 218 -3.99 -10.96 17.16
CA ILE A 218 -5.01 -10.03 16.63
C ILE A 218 -4.76 -9.76 15.13
N LEU A 219 -3.49 -9.62 14.74
CA LEU A 219 -3.08 -9.39 13.36
C LEU A 219 -3.46 -10.55 12.44
N VAL A 220 -3.04 -11.78 12.75
CA VAL A 220 -3.25 -12.95 11.89
C VAL A 220 -4.71 -13.42 11.92
N GLY A 221 -5.29 -13.54 13.12
CA GLY A 221 -6.69 -13.97 13.28
C GLY A 221 -7.67 -12.92 12.75
N GLY A 222 -7.42 -11.64 13.05
CA GLY A 222 -8.20 -10.52 12.55
C GLY A 222 -8.07 -10.33 11.04
N TRP A 223 -6.90 -10.61 10.44
CA TRP A 223 -6.74 -10.58 8.98
C TRP A 223 -7.65 -11.61 8.31
N LEU A 224 -7.62 -12.86 8.77
CA LEU A 224 -8.45 -13.94 8.22
C LEU A 224 -9.95 -13.65 8.42
N ALA A 225 -10.33 -13.08 9.56
CA ALA A 225 -11.70 -12.67 9.83
C ALA A 225 -12.17 -11.54 8.89
N SER A 226 -11.36 -10.47 8.72
CA SER A 226 -11.67 -9.37 7.80
C SER A 226 -11.73 -9.84 6.34
N LEU A 227 -10.82 -10.70 5.91
CA LEU A 227 -10.83 -11.33 4.57
C LEU A 227 -12.13 -12.10 4.34
N SER A 228 -12.55 -12.90 5.32
CA SER A 228 -13.78 -13.70 5.26
C SER A 228 -15.02 -12.80 5.19
N VAL A 229 -15.16 -11.82 6.09
CA VAL A 229 -16.30 -10.90 6.13
C VAL A 229 -16.41 -10.10 4.83
N ALA A 230 -15.31 -9.54 4.32
CA ALA A 230 -15.31 -8.80 3.07
C ALA A 230 -15.75 -9.65 1.87
N GLY A 231 -15.19 -10.85 1.73
CA GLY A 231 -15.47 -11.72 0.58
C GLY A 231 -16.85 -12.37 0.61
N PHE A 232 -17.32 -12.82 1.78
CA PHE A 232 -18.70 -13.30 1.92
C PHE A 232 -19.73 -12.19 1.67
N THR A 233 -19.46 -10.95 2.12
CA THR A 233 -20.32 -9.79 1.84
C THR A 233 -20.36 -9.51 0.33
N ALA A 234 -19.21 -9.48 -0.34
CA ALA A 234 -19.13 -9.25 -1.78
C ALA A 234 -19.88 -10.32 -2.58
N ILE A 235 -19.74 -11.60 -2.22
CA ILE A 235 -20.47 -12.71 -2.86
C ILE A 235 -21.98 -12.61 -2.60
N ALA A 236 -22.40 -12.27 -1.38
CA ALA A 236 -23.80 -12.13 -1.03
C ALA A 236 -24.48 -11.01 -1.83
N VAL A 237 -23.87 -9.82 -1.87
CA VAL A 237 -24.41 -8.66 -2.60
C VAL A 237 -24.36 -8.89 -4.12
N ARG A 238 -23.29 -9.50 -4.65
CA ARG A 238 -23.22 -9.82 -6.09
C ARG A 238 -24.30 -10.82 -6.52
N LYS A 239 -24.68 -11.78 -5.67
CA LYS A 239 -25.83 -12.69 -5.93
C LYS A 239 -27.17 -11.94 -6.02
N MET A 240 -27.31 -10.81 -5.33
CA MET A 240 -28.51 -9.97 -5.37
C MET A 240 -28.53 -9.08 -6.62
N VAL A 241 -27.42 -8.38 -6.92
CA VAL A 241 -27.36 -7.35 -7.97
C VAL A 241 -27.03 -7.92 -9.36
N LYS A 242 -26.40 -9.11 -9.42
CA LYS A 242 -26.09 -9.86 -10.66
C LYS A 242 -25.28 -9.07 -11.70
N THR A 243 -24.35 -8.21 -11.27
CA THR A 243 -23.56 -7.41 -12.21
C THR A 243 -22.63 -8.26 -13.09
N GLU A 244 -22.77 -8.10 -14.39
CA GLU A 244 -21.82 -8.61 -15.39
C GLU A 244 -20.47 -7.91 -15.27
N MET A 245 -19.39 -8.68 -15.35
CA MET A 245 -18.02 -8.17 -15.24
C MET A 245 -17.62 -7.38 -16.49
N MET A 246 -16.96 -6.23 -16.31
CA MET A 246 -16.18 -5.59 -17.36
C MET A 246 -14.69 -5.74 -17.06
N ALA A 247 -13.88 -5.93 -18.10
CA ALA A 247 -12.45 -5.65 -18.01
C ALA A 247 -12.24 -4.16 -17.72
N ALA A 248 -11.35 -3.84 -16.79
CA ALA A 248 -11.02 -2.46 -16.46
C ALA A 248 -9.97 -1.87 -17.41
N GLU A 249 -9.90 -0.54 -17.44
CA GLU A 249 -8.82 0.19 -18.11
C GLU A 249 -7.47 -0.15 -17.42
N PRO A 250 -6.46 -0.67 -18.15
CA PRO A 250 -5.21 -1.12 -17.55
C PRO A 250 -4.44 0.03 -16.90
N MET A 251 -3.97 -0.18 -15.68
CA MET A 251 -3.11 0.79 -14.99
C MET A 251 -1.67 0.65 -15.49
N ALA A 252 -1.08 1.75 -15.94
CA ALA A 252 0.33 1.80 -16.30
C ALA A 252 1.18 1.46 -15.07
N LYS A 253 2.17 0.57 -15.24
CA LYS A 253 3.15 0.29 -14.18
C LYS A 253 4.20 1.40 -14.18
N PRO A 254 4.65 1.91 -13.02
CA PRO A 254 5.78 2.83 -12.96
C PRO A 254 7.03 2.23 -13.65
N ALA A 255 7.81 3.08 -14.31
CA ALA A 255 9.06 2.66 -14.94
C ALA A 255 10.07 2.16 -13.87
N PRO A 256 10.87 1.13 -14.17
CA PRO A 256 11.93 0.66 -13.27
C PRO A 256 13.00 1.74 -13.08
N PHE A 257 13.74 1.65 -11.97
CA PHE A 257 14.86 2.56 -11.70
C PHE A 257 16.03 2.31 -12.65
N SER A 258 16.63 3.39 -13.14
CA SER A 258 17.85 3.36 -13.93
C SER A 258 19.10 3.18 -13.07
N PRO A 259 20.19 2.59 -13.61
CA PRO A 259 21.47 2.53 -12.90
C PRO A 259 22.01 3.92 -12.52
N LEU A 260 21.74 4.94 -13.33
CA LEU A 260 22.18 6.31 -13.07
C LEU A 260 21.51 6.90 -11.81
N GLU A 261 20.22 6.65 -11.59
CA GLU A 261 19.56 7.05 -10.34
C GLU A 261 20.22 6.35 -9.12
N VAL A 262 20.58 5.06 -9.23
CA VAL A 262 21.23 4.29 -8.15
C VAL A 262 22.63 4.82 -7.85
N TRP A 263 23.43 5.14 -8.88
CA TRP A 263 24.75 5.76 -8.70
C TRP A 263 24.65 7.16 -8.09
N THR A 264 23.67 7.95 -8.50
CA THR A 264 23.43 9.29 -7.94
C THR A 264 23.11 9.23 -6.45
N TRP A 265 22.18 8.36 -6.05
CA TRP A 265 21.84 8.19 -4.64
C TRP A 265 22.98 7.56 -3.82
N SER A 266 23.78 6.66 -4.40
CA SER A 266 25.01 6.14 -3.77
C SER A 266 26.04 7.23 -3.52
N GLY A 267 26.23 8.15 -4.49
CA GLY A 267 27.11 9.30 -4.34
C GLY A 267 26.64 10.28 -3.25
N ILE A 268 25.34 10.59 -3.22
CA ILE A 268 24.72 11.40 -2.16
C ILE A 268 24.93 10.75 -0.80
N PHE A 269 24.66 9.44 -0.67
CA PHE A 269 24.85 8.69 0.58
C PHE A 269 26.29 8.81 1.09
N LEU A 270 27.29 8.41 0.28
CA LEU A 270 28.69 8.40 0.71
C LEU A 270 29.22 9.79 1.08
N LEU A 271 28.95 10.79 0.23
CA LEU A 271 29.43 12.16 0.45
C LEU A 271 28.81 12.79 1.70
N SER A 272 27.50 12.62 1.91
CA SER A 272 26.82 13.20 3.07
C SER A 272 27.04 12.42 4.36
N PHE A 273 27.27 11.10 4.31
CA PHE A 273 27.71 10.31 5.46
C PHE A 273 29.09 10.78 5.95
N ALA A 274 30.05 10.94 5.03
CA ALA A 274 31.38 11.44 5.35
C ALA A 274 31.33 12.89 5.90
N ALA A 275 30.55 13.77 5.26
CA ALA A 275 30.36 15.14 5.74
C ALA A 275 29.72 15.20 7.14
N ALA A 276 28.71 14.37 7.41
CA ALA A 276 28.07 14.29 8.72
C ALA A 276 28.97 13.68 9.80
N TYR A 277 29.91 12.81 9.42
CA TYR A 277 30.88 12.22 10.35
C TYR A 277 31.97 13.23 10.74
N VAL A 278 32.51 13.99 9.78
CA VAL A 278 33.57 14.98 10.04
C VAL A 278 33.00 16.27 10.65
N TYR A 279 31.79 16.68 10.25
CA TYR A 279 31.16 17.94 10.68
C TYR A 279 29.72 17.72 11.17
N PRO A 280 29.50 17.09 12.34
CA PRO A 280 28.20 16.58 12.80
C PRO A 280 27.10 17.63 13.02
N ILE A 281 27.41 18.92 12.95
CA ILE A 281 26.44 20.03 13.02
C ILE A 281 26.54 21.01 11.83
N ALA A 282 27.12 20.60 10.69
CA ALA A 282 27.32 21.44 9.51
C ALA A 282 26.05 22.15 9.00
N LEU A 283 24.88 21.52 9.14
CA LEU A 283 23.57 22.10 8.77
C LEU A 283 22.80 22.66 9.97
N GLY A 284 23.54 23.06 11.02
CA GLY A 284 23.05 23.72 12.24
C GLY A 284 22.56 22.75 13.32
N THR A 285 22.17 21.52 12.97
CA THR A 285 21.77 20.47 13.92
C THR A 285 22.21 19.10 13.43
N SER A 286 22.36 18.14 14.35
CA SER A 286 22.67 16.75 14.00
C SER A 286 21.60 16.13 13.11
N ALA A 287 20.31 16.44 13.34
CA ALA A 287 19.20 15.94 12.53
C ALA A 287 19.27 16.41 11.07
N ARG A 288 19.43 17.72 10.85
CA ARG A 288 19.59 18.28 9.50
C ARG A 288 20.86 17.79 8.81
N THR A 289 21.93 17.57 9.58
CA THR A 289 23.22 17.10 9.04
C THR A 289 23.16 15.62 8.66
N CYS A 290 22.45 14.78 9.43
CA CYS A 290 22.26 13.36 9.10
C CYS A 290 21.18 13.13 8.02
N LEU A 291 20.24 14.06 7.85
CA LEU A 291 19.11 13.97 6.91
C LEU A 291 19.51 13.46 5.51
N PRO A 292 20.55 13.97 4.82
CA PRO A 292 20.79 13.59 3.43
C PRO A 292 21.26 12.14 3.29
N PHE A 293 22.11 11.64 4.19
CA PHE A 293 22.59 10.25 4.11
C PHE A 293 21.51 9.28 4.57
N LEU A 294 20.73 9.63 5.60
CA LEU A 294 19.62 8.81 6.07
C LEU A 294 18.52 8.70 5.00
N LEU A 295 18.18 9.80 4.34
CA LEU A 295 17.25 9.83 3.21
C LEU A 295 17.79 8.99 2.05
N ALA A 296 19.06 9.17 1.68
CA ALA A 296 19.70 8.41 0.60
C ALA A 296 19.75 6.91 0.87
N SER A 297 20.06 6.48 2.10
CA SER A 297 20.05 5.04 2.45
C SER A 297 18.65 4.44 2.34
N THR A 298 17.63 5.16 2.82
CA THR A 298 16.22 4.73 2.72
C THR A 298 15.77 4.60 1.27
N VAL A 299 16.19 5.53 0.40
CA VAL A 299 15.94 5.50 -1.05
C VAL A 299 16.69 4.33 -1.72
N LEU A 300 17.97 4.13 -1.41
CA LEU A 300 18.77 3.03 -1.97
C LEU A 300 18.18 1.67 -1.59
N GLY A 301 17.77 1.48 -0.33
CA GLY A 301 17.06 0.29 0.11
C GLY A 301 15.77 0.04 -0.67
N TYR A 302 15.01 1.10 -0.99
CA TYR A 302 13.82 0.98 -1.84
C TYR A 302 14.15 0.57 -3.27
N MET A 303 15.18 1.17 -3.87
CA MET A 303 15.57 0.92 -5.26
C MET A 303 16.13 -0.49 -5.43
N VAL A 304 17.02 -0.92 -4.54
CA VAL A 304 17.58 -2.29 -4.49
C VAL A 304 16.47 -3.30 -4.25
N GLY A 305 15.62 -3.09 -3.23
CA GLY A 305 14.48 -3.96 -2.94
C GLY A 305 13.49 -4.07 -4.10
N SER A 306 13.25 -2.96 -4.81
CA SER A 306 12.42 -2.93 -6.01
C SER A 306 13.05 -3.66 -7.20
N GLY A 307 14.38 -3.82 -7.23
CA GLY A 307 15.10 -4.61 -8.23
C GLY A 307 15.11 -6.12 -7.98
N LEU A 308 14.83 -6.59 -6.75
CA LEU A 308 14.98 -8.01 -6.37
C LEU A 308 14.08 -8.98 -7.18
N PRO A 309 14.47 -10.26 -7.34
CA PRO A 309 13.62 -11.28 -7.96
C PRO A 309 12.29 -11.49 -7.22
N SER A 310 11.27 -11.99 -7.95
CA SER A 310 9.91 -12.27 -7.44
C SER A 310 9.88 -13.08 -6.16
N ASP A 311 10.76 -14.07 -6.05
CA ASP A 311 10.78 -15.02 -4.94
C ASP A 311 11.49 -14.45 -3.71
N VAL A 312 12.51 -13.63 -3.92
CA VAL A 312 13.20 -12.89 -2.86
C VAL A 312 12.28 -11.82 -2.28
N LYS A 313 11.48 -11.14 -3.12
CA LYS A 313 10.48 -10.11 -2.73
C LYS A 313 9.37 -10.61 -1.80
N LYS A 314 9.15 -11.92 -1.68
CA LYS A 314 8.21 -12.51 -0.71
C LYS A 314 8.67 -12.32 0.74
N VAL A 315 9.99 -12.26 0.94
CA VAL A 315 10.66 -12.10 2.24
C VAL A 315 11.23 -10.68 2.36
N PHE A 316 12.07 -10.29 1.41
CA PHE A 316 12.66 -8.96 1.30
C PHE A 316 11.78 -8.06 0.43
N HIS A 317 10.58 -7.75 0.92
CA HIS A 317 9.70 -6.77 0.30
C HIS A 317 10.41 -5.38 0.27
N PRO A 318 10.29 -4.55 -0.78
CA PRO A 318 11.03 -3.29 -0.89
C PRO A 318 11.01 -2.41 0.37
N ILE A 319 9.86 -2.29 1.04
CA ILE A 319 9.66 -1.57 2.31
C ILE A 319 10.64 -2.05 3.42
N ILE A 320 10.84 -3.36 3.52
CA ILE A 320 11.76 -3.98 4.48
C ILE A 320 13.21 -3.63 4.11
N CYS A 321 13.54 -3.67 2.81
CA CYS A 321 14.86 -3.24 2.32
C CYS A 321 15.14 -1.76 2.62
N CYS A 322 14.15 -0.86 2.49
CA CYS A 322 14.28 0.54 2.91
C CYS A 322 14.61 0.65 4.40
N THR A 323 13.86 -0.11 5.22
CA THR A 323 13.96 -0.06 6.69
C THR A 323 15.32 -0.56 7.14
N LEU A 324 15.73 -1.75 6.70
CA LEU A 324 17.04 -2.32 7.01
C LEU A 324 18.20 -1.46 6.51
N ALA A 325 18.09 -0.80 5.34
CA ALA A 325 19.13 0.10 4.85
C ALA A 325 19.26 1.37 5.73
N ALA A 326 18.15 1.96 6.15
CA ALA A 326 18.14 3.10 7.06
C ALA A 326 18.69 2.72 8.45
N ASP A 327 18.25 1.57 9.00
CA ASP A 327 18.68 1.05 10.29
C ASP A 327 20.18 0.71 10.30
N LEU A 328 20.70 0.07 9.23
CA LEU A 328 22.12 -0.22 9.09
C LEU A 328 22.96 1.05 8.92
N ALA A 329 22.47 2.07 8.20
CA ALA A 329 23.14 3.37 8.12
C ALA A 329 23.14 4.11 9.47
N ALA A 330 22.03 4.05 10.22
CA ALA A 330 21.93 4.62 11.57
C ALA A 330 22.84 3.88 12.58
N LEU A 331 22.93 2.56 12.48
CA LEU A 331 23.84 1.72 13.27
C LEU A 331 25.30 2.03 12.95
N ALA A 332 25.68 2.08 11.67
CA ALA A 332 27.04 2.37 11.24
C ALA A 332 27.47 3.78 11.66
N PHE A 333 26.60 4.79 11.47
CA PHE A 333 26.89 6.16 11.92
C PHE A 333 26.95 6.24 13.44
N GLY A 334 26.00 5.63 14.15
CA GLY A 334 25.94 5.62 15.61
C GLY A 334 27.15 4.92 16.26
N TYR A 335 27.67 3.86 15.62
CA TYR A 335 28.89 3.17 16.04
C TYR A 335 30.13 4.03 15.81
N LEU A 336 30.32 4.55 14.58
CA LEU A 336 31.51 5.36 14.23
C LEU A 336 31.58 6.68 15.01
N SER A 337 30.44 7.36 15.21
CA SER A 337 30.35 8.62 15.95
C SER A 337 30.32 8.45 17.48
N GLY A 338 30.26 7.21 17.99
CA GLY A 338 30.07 6.91 19.42
C GLY A 338 28.70 7.30 20.00
N SER A 339 27.79 7.86 19.22
CA SER A 339 26.45 8.30 19.68
C SER A 339 25.46 7.15 19.91
N GLY A 340 25.74 5.96 19.36
CA GLY A 340 24.83 4.81 19.37
C GLY A 340 23.65 4.98 18.40
N ILE A 341 22.90 3.89 18.18
CA ILE A 341 21.80 3.88 17.20
C ILE A 341 20.60 4.76 17.62
N ASN A 342 20.30 4.84 18.91
CA ASN A 342 19.06 5.45 19.41
C ASN A 342 18.95 6.96 19.10
N PRO A 343 19.99 7.80 19.33
CA PRO A 343 19.93 9.20 18.91
C PRO A 343 19.81 9.36 17.40
N VAL A 344 20.45 8.52 16.59
CA VAL A 344 20.41 8.60 15.12
C VAL A 344 19.03 8.24 14.57
N LEU A 345 18.33 7.28 15.16
CA LEU A 345 16.92 7.02 14.85
C LEU A 345 16.00 8.17 15.33
N GLY A 346 16.36 8.86 16.42
CA GLY A 346 15.68 10.10 16.83
C GLY A 346 15.92 11.28 15.86
N TYR A 347 17.12 11.38 15.29
CA TYR A 347 17.48 12.33 14.23
C TYR A 347 16.80 12.00 12.89
N TYR A 348 16.47 10.73 12.66
CA TYR A 348 15.80 10.26 11.46
C TYR A 348 14.35 10.77 11.37
N LEU A 349 13.56 10.72 12.46
CA LEU A 349 12.18 11.22 12.50
C LEU A 349 11.96 12.07 13.76
N THR A 350 12.21 13.37 13.65
CA THR A 350 12.17 14.30 14.78
C THR A 350 10.75 14.73 15.16
N LYS A 351 9.80 14.65 14.20
CA LYS A 351 8.44 15.20 14.28
C LYS A 351 8.38 16.73 14.43
N VAL A 352 9.50 17.44 14.25
CA VAL A 352 9.63 18.89 14.47
C VAL A 352 9.88 19.61 13.14
N SER A 353 8.92 20.42 12.71
CA SER A 353 8.94 21.11 11.40
C SER A 353 10.08 22.12 11.23
N SER A 354 10.59 22.70 12.32
CA SER A 354 11.78 23.58 12.30
C SER A 354 13.11 22.82 12.24
N ASN A 355 13.11 21.51 12.53
CA ASN A 355 14.28 20.66 12.59
C ASN A 355 13.99 19.26 12.00
N PRO A 356 13.62 19.15 10.71
CA PRO A 356 13.20 17.88 10.12
C PRO A 356 14.36 16.89 10.02
N GLY A 357 14.06 15.61 10.22
CA GLY A 357 14.89 14.48 9.80
C GLY A 357 14.49 13.94 8.43
N ALA A 358 15.18 12.91 7.95
CA ALA A 358 14.89 12.24 6.67
C ALA A 358 13.45 11.70 6.61
N GLY A 359 12.99 11.13 7.71
CA GLY A 359 11.65 10.60 7.88
C GLY A 359 10.56 11.66 7.84
N ASP A 360 10.82 12.86 8.34
CA ASP A 360 9.86 13.98 8.31
C ASP A 360 9.64 14.50 6.89
N ILE A 361 10.70 14.51 6.07
CA ILE A 361 10.61 14.86 4.64
C ILE A 361 9.76 13.82 3.88
N LEU A 362 10.02 12.53 4.10
CA LEU A 362 9.27 11.44 3.46
C LEU A 362 7.79 11.43 3.88
N MET A 363 7.52 11.59 5.18
CA MET A 363 6.16 11.73 5.73
C MET A 363 5.45 13.02 5.26
N GLY A 364 6.21 14.03 4.82
CA GLY A 364 5.68 15.27 4.23
C GLY A 364 4.84 15.04 2.97
N PHE A 365 5.06 13.94 2.23
CA PHE A 365 4.28 13.59 1.04
C PHE A 365 2.96 12.86 1.34
N LEU A 366 2.68 12.51 2.60
CA LEU A 366 1.58 11.61 2.96
C LEU A 366 0.18 12.21 2.69
N GLY A 367 0.02 13.53 2.78
CA GLY A 367 -1.22 14.20 2.37
C GLY A 367 -1.34 14.31 0.84
N SER A 368 -0.24 14.59 0.14
CA SER A 368 -0.17 14.54 -1.33
C SER A 368 -0.52 13.15 -1.91
N VAL A 369 -0.14 12.07 -1.23
CA VAL A 369 -0.61 10.69 -1.52
C VAL A 369 -2.13 10.61 -1.46
N ILE A 370 -2.76 11.15 -0.41
CA ILE A 370 -4.21 11.12 -0.23
C ILE A 370 -4.91 11.95 -1.33
N LEU A 371 -4.39 13.15 -1.66
CA LEU A 371 -4.88 13.94 -2.80
C LEU A 371 -4.79 13.17 -4.13
N SER A 372 -3.73 12.37 -4.35
CA SER A 372 -3.55 11.56 -5.57
C SER A 372 -4.62 10.47 -5.75
N PHE A 373 -5.26 10.02 -4.66
CA PHE A 373 -6.34 9.03 -4.74
C PHE A 373 -7.60 9.60 -5.40
N ALA A 374 -7.83 10.91 -5.39
CA ALA A 374 -8.93 11.55 -6.10
C ALA A 374 -8.88 11.29 -7.62
N PHE A 375 -7.70 11.51 -8.22
CA PHE A 375 -7.43 11.25 -9.63
C PHE A 375 -7.52 9.75 -9.96
N SER A 376 -7.09 8.90 -9.03
CA SER A 376 -7.12 7.43 -9.18
C SER A 376 -8.56 6.89 -9.16
N MET A 377 -9.39 7.38 -8.24
CA MET A 377 -10.84 7.12 -8.21
C MET A 377 -11.54 7.68 -9.44
N PHE A 378 -11.17 8.88 -9.91
CA PHE A 378 -11.74 9.46 -11.11
C PHE A 378 -11.43 8.64 -12.36
N LYS A 379 -10.20 8.12 -12.50
CA LYS A 379 -9.84 7.20 -13.60
C LYS A 379 -10.73 5.95 -13.59
N GLN A 380 -10.94 5.35 -12.41
CA GLN A 380 -11.76 4.13 -12.27
C GLN A 380 -13.28 4.38 -12.12
N ARG A 381 -13.77 5.63 -12.22
CA ARG A 381 -15.15 6.03 -11.87
C ARG A 381 -16.26 5.21 -12.55
N LYS A 382 -16.04 4.76 -13.80
CA LYS A 382 -17.01 3.93 -14.54
C LYS A 382 -17.22 2.56 -13.85
N LEU A 383 -16.13 1.95 -13.39
CA LEU A 383 -16.15 0.65 -12.72
C LEU A 383 -16.69 0.78 -11.29
N VAL A 384 -16.30 1.84 -10.57
CA VAL A 384 -16.88 2.23 -9.28
C VAL A 384 -18.41 2.37 -9.40
N LYS A 385 -18.91 3.05 -10.44
CA LYS A 385 -20.35 3.24 -10.68
C LYS A 385 -21.07 1.93 -11.03
N ARG A 386 -20.46 1.05 -11.83
CA ARG A 386 -21.06 -0.22 -12.27
C ARG A 386 -21.18 -1.25 -11.14
N HIS A 387 -20.18 -1.35 -10.27
CA HIS A 387 -20.13 -2.31 -9.16
C HIS A 387 -20.26 -1.60 -7.80
N ALA A 388 -21.00 -0.49 -7.77
CA ALA A 388 -21.12 0.37 -6.59
C ALA A 388 -21.68 -0.40 -5.39
N ALA A 389 -22.72 -1.21 -5.60
CA ALA A 389 -23.36 -1.97 -4.53
C ALA A 389 -22.39 -2.96 -3.89
N GLU A 390 -21.73 -3.81 -4.69
CA GLU A 390 -20.78 -4.81 -4.22
C GLU A 390 -19.58 -4.19 -3.51
N ILE A 391 -19.04 -3.09 -4.07
CA ILE A 391 -17.85 -2.42 -3.53
C ILE A 391 -18.17 -1.66 -2.25
N PHE A 392 -19.16 -0.76 -2.25
CA PHE A 392 -19.42 0.10 -1.08
C PHE A 392 -19.91 -0.70 0.13
N THR A 393 -20.83 -1.65 -0.04
CA THR A 393 -21.33 -2.47 1.09
C THR A 393 -20.22 -3.30 1.72
N SER A 394 -19.44 -4.03 0.92
CA SER A 394 -18.37 -4.91 1.39
C SER A 394 -17.23 -4.13 2.05
N VAL A 395 -16.85 -2.98 1.47
CA VAL A 395 -15.83 -2.10 2.05
C VAL A 395 -16.30 -1.54 3.39
N ILE A 396 -17.52 -0.98 3.47
CA ILE A 396 -18.05 -0.38 4.71
C ILE A 396 -18.18 -1.45 5.81
N ILE A 397 -18.80 -2.59 5.50
CA ILE A 397 -19.00 -3.70 6.45
C ILE A 397 -17.65 -4.27 6.93
N SER A 398 -16.70 -4.53 6.01
CA SER A 398 -15.36 -5.00 6.38
C SER A 398 -14.59 -3.98 7.22
N THR A 399 -14.75 -2.68 6.95
CA THR A 399 -14.05 -1.61 7.68
C THR A 399 -14.59 -1.47 9.09
N ILE A 400 -15.92 -1.41 9.27
CA ILE A 400 -16.57 -1.39 10.58
C ILE A 400 -16.21 -2.65 11.36
N PHE A 401 -16.35 -3.83 10.74
CA PHE A 401 -15.96 -5.10 11.35
C PHE A 401 -14.49 -5.09 11.79
N SER A 402 -13.56 -4.69 10.91
CA SER A 402 -12.13 -4.65 11.23
C SER A 402 -11.81 -3.73 12.41
N LEU A 403 -12.43 -2.55 12.51
CA LEU A 403 -12.20 -1.60 13.60
C LEU A 403 -12.74 -2.17 14.93
N TYR A 404 -14.02 -2.53 14.97
CA TYR A 404 -14.66 -3.00 16.21
C TYR A 404 -14.19 -4.39 16.64
N SER A 405 -13.87 -5.32 15.72
CA SER A 405 -13.28 -6.61 16.08
C SER A 405 -11.89 -6.45 16.68
N THR A 406 -11.10 -5.48 16.19
CA THR A 406 -9.75 -5.23 16.70
C THR A 406 -9.80 -4.59 18.09
N ALA A 407 -10.73 -3.65 18.32
CA ALA A 407 -11.01 -3.09 19.64
C ALA A 407 -11.45 -4.18 20.64
N LEU A 408 -12.47 -4.97 20.27
CA LEU A 408 -13.06 -5.98 21.14
C LEU A 408 -12.07 -7.12 21.47
N ILE A 409 -11.36 -7.67 20.48
CA ILE A 409 -10.39 -8.74 20.75
C ILE A 409 -9.20 -8.19 21.54
N GLY A 410 -8.75 -6.96 21.29
CA GLY A 410 -7.72 -6.28 22.09
C GLY A 410 -8.06 -6.28 23.58
N ARG A 411 -9.26 -5.81 23.93
CA ARG A 411 -9.77 -5.87 25.31
C ARG A 411 -9.87 -7.30 25.86
N LEU A 412 -10.42 -8.23 25.08
CA LEU A 412 -10.62 -9.62 25.51
C LEU A 412 -9.31 -10.39 25.76
N VAL A 413 -8.22 -10.05 25.07
CA VAL A 413 -6.87 -10.60 25.37
C VAL A 413 -6.12 -9.78 26.43
N GLY A 414 -6.70 -8.70 26.95
CA GLY A 414 -6.05 -7.77 27.88
C GLY A 414 -4.81 -7.10 27.27
N LEU A 415 -4.91 -6.64 26.02
CA LEU A 415 -3.93 -5.72 25.45
C LEU A 415 -4.21 -4.31 26.00
N GLU A 416 -3.15 -3.56 26.28
CA GLU A 416 -3.22 -2.19 26.78
C GLU A 416 -4.06 -1.27 25.86
N PRO A 417 -4.82 -0.30 26.39
CA PRO A 417 -5.68 0.56 25.58
C PRO A 417 -4.94 1.28 24.45
N ASP A 418 -3.83 1.97 24.75
CA ASP A 418 -3.04 2.71 23.77
C ASP A 418 -2.47 1.79 22.68
N LEU A 419 -2.01 0.60 23.04
CA LEU A 419 -1.54 -0.41 22.09
C LEU A 419 -2.69 -0.95 21.22
N THR A 420 -3.88 -1.13 21.80
CA THR A 420 -5.09 -1.57 21.08
C THR A 420 -5.57 -0.51 20.09
N VAL A 421 -5.64 0.77 20.52
CA VAL A 421 -5.95 1.93 19.68
C VAL A 421 -4.96 2.03 18.52
N SER A 422 -3.67 1.85 18.80
CA SER A 422 -2.60 1.89 17.80
C SER A 422 -2.76 0.86 16.67
N ILE A 423 -3.45 -0.27 16.91
CA ILE A 423 -3.64 -1.36 15.94
C ILE A 423 -5.03 -1.39 15.28
N LEU A 424 -5.99 -0.56 15.70
CA LEU A 424 -7.34 -0.50 15.11
C LEU A 424 -7.34 -0.44 13.57
N PRO A 425 -6.56 0.43 12.90
CA PRO A 425 -6.59 0.55 11.44
C PRO A 425 -5.68 -0.47 10.71
N ARG A 426 -5.36 -1.63 11.30
CA ARG A 426 -4.44 -2.65 10.71
C ARG A 426 -4.74 -3.08 9.26
N CYS A 427 -6.01 -3.08 8.83
CA CYS A 427 -6.42 -3.40 7.46
C CYS A 427 -6.36 -2.21 6.49
N ILE A 428 -6.17 -1.00 7.02
CA ILE A 428 -6.14 0.27 6.28
C ILE A 428 -4.69 0.61 5.91
N THR A 429 -4.51 1.27 4.77
CA THR A 429 -3.19 1.58 4.22
C THR A 429 -2.43 2.57 5.09
N VAL A 430 -1.11 2.44 5.22
CA VAL A 430 -0.33 3.19 6.24
C VAL A 430 -0.58 4.70 6.17
N ALA A 431 -0.66 5.28 4.97
CA ALA A 431 -0.96 6.71 4.79
C ALA A 431 -2.28 7.16 5.46
N LEU A 432 -3.33 6.35 5.38
CA LEU A 432 -4.64 6.66 5.95
C LEU A 432 -4.78 6.14 7.39
N ALA A 433 -4.09 5.05 7.74
CA ALA A 433 -4.02 4.52 9.10
C ALA A 433 -3.30 5.49 10.05
N LEU A 434 -2.22 6.14 9.60
CA LEU A 434 -1.51 7.17 10.37
C LEU A 434 -2.35 8.44 10.56
N ASN A 435 -3.17 8.81 9.57
CA ASN A 435 -4.17 9.86 9.76
C ASN A 435 -5.25 9.44 10.78
N ILE A 436 -5.72 8.18 10.76
CA ILE A 436 -6.71 7.66 11.71
C ILE A 436 -6.17 7.70 13.15
N VAL A 437 -4.99 7.17 13.43
CA VAL A 437 -4.48 7.16 14.82
C VAL A 437 -4.17 8.55 15.34
N SER A 438 -3.89 9.54 14.48
CA SER A 438 -3.75 10.94 14.92
C SER A 438 -5.07 11.57 15.44
N LEU A 439 -6.20 10.89 15.28
CA LEU A 439 -7.51 11.28 15.83
C LEU A 439 -7.77 10.69 17.24
N PHE A 440 -6.85 9.88 17.76
CA PHE A 440 -6.91 9.28 19.10
C PHE A 440 -5.67 9.69 19.90
N GLU A 441 -5.86 9.97 21.18
CA GLU A 441 -4.76 10.27 22.10
C GLU A 441 -4.07 8.96 22.55
N GLY A 442 -2.82 9.03 23.03
CA GLY A 442 -2.00 7.85 23.39
C GLY A 442 -1.42 7.03 22.22
N ALA A 443 -2.03 7.08 21.04
CA ALA A 443 -1.73 6.15 19.94
C ALA A 443 -0.30 6.24 19.33
N ASN A 444 0.38 5.09 19.24
CA ASN A 444 1.76 4.95 18.75
C ASN A 444 1.79 4.72 17.23
N SER A 445 2.06 5.80 16.49
CA SER A 445 2.17 5.82 15.01
C SER A 445 3.15 4.78 14.43
N SER A 446 4.26 4.51 15.12
CA SER A 446 5.28 3.56 14.63
C SER A 446 4.76 2.13 14.68
N LEU A 447 4.13 1.76 15.80
CA LEU A 447 3.43 0.48 15.96
C LEU A 447 2.29 0.34 14.93
N THR A 448 1.52 1.40 14.70
CA THR A 448 0.46 1.43 13.67
C THR A 448 0.99 1.04 12.30
N ALA A 449 2.07 1.70 11.84
CA ALA A 449 2.67 1.41 10.53
C ALA A 449 3.21 -0.01 10.44
N ALA A 450 3.88 -0.50 11.48
CA ALA A 450 4.40 -1.86 11.54
C ALA A 450 3.29 -2.91 11.46
N VAL A 451 2.23 -2.76 12.26
CA VAL A 451 1.12 -3.71 12.28
C VAL A 451 0.32 -3.69 10.96
N VAL A 452 0.15 -2.53 10.33
CA VAL A 452 -0.40 -2.45 8.96
C VAL A 452 0.50 -3.21 7.97
N VAL A 453 1.80 -2.93 7.94
CA VAL A 453 2.73 -3.57 6.99
C VAL A 453 2.80 -5.08 7.22
N LEU A 454 2.87 -5.54 8.47
CA LEU A 454 2.81 -6.96 8.83
C LEU A 454 1.47 -7.62 8.43
N THR A 455 0.32 -6.94 8.61
CA THR A 455 -0.99 -7.42 8.12
C THR A 455 -0.96 -7.62 6.60
N GLY A 456 -0.35 -6.68 5.89
CA GLY A 456 -0.17 -6.74 4.44
C GLY A 456 0.77 -7.85 3.99
N LEU A 457 1.85 -8.14 4.75
CA LEU A 457 2.79 -9.23 4.47
C LEU A 457 2.19 -10.61 4.74
N VAL A 458 1.36 -10.75 5.77
CA VAL A 458 0.55 -11.96 6.01
C VAL A 458 -0.41 -12.18 4.84
N GLY A 459 -1.15 -11.15 4.43
CA GLY A 459 -1.98 -11.24 3.23
C GLY A 459 -1.21 -11.58 1.97
N ALA A 460 -0.07 -10.92 1.72
CA ALA A 460 0.75 -11.15 0.53
C ALA A 460 1.23 -12.60 0.38
N ASN A 461 1.48 -13.30 1.50
CA ASN A 461 1.91 -14.69 1.49
C ASN A 461 0.75 -15.70 1.52
N PHE A 462 -0.36 -15.40 2.21
CA PHE A 462 -1.41 -16.38 2.49
C PHE A 462 -2.76 -16.15 1.81
N VAL A 463 -3.02 -14.99 1.17
CA VAL A 463 -4.38 -14.62 0.73
C VAL A 463 -4.96 -15.59 -0.30
N GLN A 464 -4.21 -15.96 -1.34
CA GLN A 464 -4.68 -16.89 -2.39
C GLN A 464 -5.12 -18.22 -1.79
N ALA A 465 -4.27 -18.84 -0.96
CA ALA A 465 -4.57 -20.10 -0.30
C ALA A 465 -5.82 -20.02 0.60
N MET A 466 -6.08 -18.87 1.23
CA MET A 466 -7.30 -18.66 2.02
C MET A 466 -8.53 -18.40 1.14
N LEU A 467 -8.41 -17.62 0.06
CA LEU A 467 -9.49 -17.40 -0.92
C LEU A 467 -9.94 -18.71 -1.58
N ASP A 468 -8.98 -19.58 -1.93
CA ASP A 468 -9.23 -20.90 -2.54
C ASP A 468 -9.89 -21.85 -1.54
N LYS A 469 -9.43 -21.85 -0.28
CA LYS A 469 -10.01 -22.61 0.84
C LYS A 469 -11.42 -22.14 1.22
N LEU A 470 -11.70 -20.84 1.10
CA LEU A 470 -13.05 -20.25 1.24
C LEU A 470 -13.90 -20.38 -0.03
N HIS A 471 -13.35 -20.98 -1.09
CA HIS A 471 -13.99 -21.21 -2.39
C HIS A 471 -14.48 -19.92 -3.10
N PHE A 472 -13.81 -18.79 -2.85
CA PHE A 472 -14.10 -17.53 -3.53
C PHE A 472 -13.54 -17.61 -4.96
N ARG A 473 -14.36 -18.01 -5.93
CA ARG A 473 -13.98 -18.14 -7.36
C ARG A 473 -14.17 -16.86 -8.20
N ASP A 474 -14.64 -15.79 -7.56
CA ASP A 474 -15.02 -14.55 -8.22
C ASP A 474 -13.92 -13.49 -8.09
N PRO A 475 -13.34 -12.96 -9.18
CA PRO A 475 -12.30 -11.94 -9.10
C PRO A 475 -12.78 -10.62 -8.48
N ILE A 476 -14.08 -10.30 -8.53
CA ILE A 476 -14.65 -9.15 -7.81
C ILE A 476 -14.51 -9.37 -6.30
N ALA A 477 -15.05 -10.48 -5.80
CA ALA A 477 -14.99 -10.82 -4.38
C ALA A 477 -13.55 -11.06 -3.88
N ARG A 478 -12.72 -11.80 -4.62
CA ARG A 478 -11.30 -12.02 -4.31
C ARG A 478 -10.55 -10.69 -4.22
N GLY A 479 -10.79 -9.78 -5.17
CA GLY A 479 -10.14 -8.49 -5.24
C GLY A 479 -10.53 -7.55 -4.08
N ILE A 480 -11.84 -7.42 -3.83
CA ILE A 480 -12.37 -6.63 -2.70
C ILE A 480 -11.87 -7.20 -1.37
N ALA A 481 -12.02 -8.51 -1.15
CA ALA A 481 -11.66 -9.15 0.12
C ALA A 481 -10.17 -8.99 0.45
N THR A 482 -9.31 -9.15 -0.56
CA THR A 482 -7.86 -8.99 -0.41
C THR A 482 -7.48 -7.56 -0.03
N ALA A 483 -8.02 -6.56 -0.73
CA ALA A 483 -7.66 -5.18 -0.48
C ALA A 483 -8.26 -4.62 0.82
N SER A 484 -9.46 -5.06 1.20
CA SER A 484 -10.11 -4.65 2.46
C SER A 484 -9.58 -5.37 3.71
N SER A 485 -8.66 -6.33 3.57
CA SER A 485 -8.02 -7.06 4.68
C SER A 485 -6.50 -6.90 4.73
N ALA A 486 -5.82 -6.81 3.58
CA ALA A 486 -4.37 -6.76 3.43
C ALA A 486 -3.87 -5.66 2.48
N HIS A 487 -4.73 -4.67 2.18
CA HIS A 487 -4.41 -3.43 1.50
C HIS A 487 -3.53 -3.59 0.25
N GLY A 488 -2.52 -2.73 0.07
CA GLY A 488 -1.67 -2.69 -1.14
C GLY A 488 -0.75 -3.90 -1.28
N LEU A 489 -0.32 -4.50 -0.17
CA LEU A 489 0.60 -5.64 -0.20
C LEU A 489 -0.12 -6.94 -0.62
N GLY A 490 -1.29 -7.21 -0.03
CA GLY A 490 -2.16 -8.29 -0.50
C GLY A 490 -2.61 -8.07 -1.95
N THR A 491 -2.96 -6.82 -2.30
CA THR A 491 -3.32 -6.44 -3.68
C THR A 491 -2.23 -6.79 -4.68
N ALA A 492 -0.98 -6.43 -4.39
CA ALA A 492 0.16 -6.71 -5.28
C ALA A 492 0.40 -8.22 -5.45
N ALA A 493 0.29 -9.01 -4.37
CA ALA A 493 0.48 -10.45 -4.42
C ALA A 493 -0.65 -11.19 -5.16
N LEU A 494 -1.91 -10.76 -4.99
CA LEU A 494 -3.05 -11.33 -5.71
C LEU A 494 -2.94 -11.02 -7.21
N SER A 495 -2.85 -9.74 -7.56
CA SER A 495 -2.82 -9.26 -8.94
C SER A 495 -1.60 -9.72 -9.76
N ALA A 496 -0.53 -10.18 -9.09
CA ALA A 496 0.62 -10.81 -9.75
C ALA A 496 0.30 -12.21 -10.33
N LYS A 497 -0.79 -12.86 -9.89
CA LYS A 497 -1.28 -14.14 -10.45
C LYS A 497 -2.68 -14.05 -11.04
N GLU A 498 -3.51 -13.15 -10.53
CA GLU A 498 -4.92 -12.92 -10.90
C GLU A 498 -5.09 -11.46 -11.38
N PRO A 499 -4.56 -11.11 -12.57
CA PRO A 499 -4.61 -9.73 -13.08
C PRO A 499 -6.04 -9.18 -13.22
N GLU A 500 -7.04 -10.04 -13.39
CA GLU A 500 -8.46 -9.71 -13.44
C GLU A 500 -9.03 -9.18 -12.11
N ALA A 501 -8.41 -9.51 -10.97
CA ALA A 501 -8.82 -9.02 -9.65
C ALA A 501 -8.22 -7.63 -9.31
N LEU A 502 -7.14 -7.23 -9.99
CA LEU A 502 -6.42 -5.96 -9.79
C LEU A 502 -7.33 -4.70 -9.72
N PRO A 503 -8.35 -4.52 -10.59
CA PRO A 503 -9.14 -3.29 -10.58
C PRO A 503 -10.02 -3.18 -9.33
N PHE A 504 -10.61 -4.30 -8.93
CA PHE A 504 -11.42 -4.43 -7.72
C PHE A 504 -10.56 -4.25 -6.47
N CYS A 505 -9.33 -4.81 -6.46
CA CYS A 505 -8.35 -4.50 -5.43
C CYS A 505 -8.02 -3.00 -5.35
N ALA A 506 -7.68 -2.36 -6.47
CA ALA A 506 -7.24 -0.96 -6.50
C ALA A 506 -8.32 0.01 -5.97
N ILE A 507 -9.59 -0.25 -6.31
CA ILE A 507 -10.72 0.53 -5.80
C ILE A 507 -10.99 0.22 -4.32
N ALA A 508 -11.06 -1.05 -3.94
CA ALA A 508 -11.37 -1.44 -2.56
C ALA A 508 -10.25 -1.02 -1.58
N TYR A 509 -8.98 -1.03 -2.01
CA TYR A 509 -7.84 -0.41 -1.32
C TYR A 509 -8.17 1.05 -0.98
N ALA A 510 -8.41 1.86 -2.01
CA ALA A 510 -8.60 3.30 -1.84
C ALA A 510 -9.81 3.57 -0.95
N LEU A 511 -10.94 2.91 -1.22
CA LEU A 511 -12.17 3.10 -0.47
C LEU A 511 -12.08 2.58 0.98
N THR A 512 -11.42 1.45 1.27
CA THR A 512 -11.26 0.96 2.66
C THR A 512 -10.54 1.98 3.52
N GLY A 513 -9.49 2.63 3.00
CA GLY A 513 -8.83 3.71 3.74
C GLY A 513 -9.70 4.95 3.89
N ILE A 514 -10.38 5.36 2.81
CA ILE A 514 -11.25 6.56 2.82
C ILE A 514 -12.42 6.38 3.80
N PHE A 515 -13.14 5.25 3.75
CA PHE A 515 -14.23 4.97 4.68
C PHE A 515 -13.72 4.80 6.10
N GLY A 516 -12.58 4.13 6.31
CA GLY A 516 -11.98 4.01 7.64
C GLY A 516 -11.68 5.37 8.27
N SER A 517 -11.09 6.28 7.50
CA SER A 517 -10.80 7.63 7.99
C SER A 517 -12.06 8.50 8.16
N LEU A 518 -13.09 8.36 7.31
CA LEU A 518 -14.38 9.00 7.52
C LEU A 518 -15.06 8.50 8.81
N ILE A 519 -15.17 7.19 8.96
CA ILE A 519 -15.79 6.51 10.11
C ILE A 519 -15.09 6.92 11.41
N CYS A 520 -13.76 6.86 11.45
CA CYS A 520 -12.97 7.28 12.62
C CYS A 520 -12.90 8.81 12.81
N SER A 521 -13.33 9.63 11.85
CA SER A 521 -13.44 11.09 12.07
C SER A 521 -14.66 11.47 12.91
N ILE A 522 -15.74 10.68 12.81
CA ILE A 522 -17.00 10.92 13.54
C ILE A 522 -16.73 10.80 15.06
N PRO A 523 -16.98 11.87 15.87
CA PRO A 523 -16.68 11.83 17.31
C PRO A 523 -17.37 10.70 18.06
N ALA A 524 -18.65 10.44 17.76
CA ALA A 524 -19.42 9.35 18.38
C ALA A 524 -18.81 7.96 18.12
N VAL A 525 -18.26 7.72 16.91
CA VAL A 525 -17.59 6.46 16.58
C VAL A 525 -16.27 6.32 17.32
N ARG A 526 -15.48 7.39 17.48
CA ARG A 526 -14.26 7.35 18.30
C ARG A 526 -14.56 7.03 19.76
N GLN A 527 -15.57 7.68 20.34
CA GLN A 527 -15.99 7.40 21.72
C GLN A 527 -16.52 5.97 21.88
N SER A 528 -17.27 5.45 20.90
CA SER A 528 -17.70 4.06 20.90
C SER A 528 -16.53 3.08 20.78
N LEU A 529 -15.55 3.33 19.91
CA LEU A 529 -14.34 2.51 19.79
C LEU A 529 -13.53 2.51 21.09
N LEU A 530 -13.31 3.68 21.72
CA LEU A 530 -12.62 3.79 23.01
C LEU A 530 -13.37 3.02 24.11
N ALA A 531 -14.69 3.19 24.22
CA ALA A 531 -15.50 2.45 25.19
C ALA A 531 -15.52 0.93 24.96
N VAL A 532 -15.29 0.46 23.72
CA VAL A 532 -15.09 -0.96 23.40
C VAL A 532 -13.68 -1.43 23.75
N VAL A 533 -12.64 -0.61 23.56
CA VAL A 533 -11.25 -0.90 23.98
C VAL A 533 -11.14 -1.07 25.50
N GLY A 534 -11.83 -0.23 26.27
CA GLY A 534 -11.87 -0.29 27.75
C GLY A 534 -11.28 0.93 28.40
#